data_AF-A0A0T7BZB8-F1
#
_entry.id   AF-A0A0T7BZB8-F1
#
_cell.length_a   1.000
_cell.length_b   1.000
_cell.length_c   1.000
_cell.angle_alpha   90.00
_cell.angle_beta   90.00
_cell.angle_gamma   90.00
#
_symmetry.space_group_name_H-M   'P 1'
#
loop_
_entity.id
_entity.type
_entity.pdbx_description
1 polymer ?
#
loop_
_entity_poly.entity_id
_entity_poly.type
_entity_poly.pdbx_seq_one_letter_code
_entity_poly.pdbx_strand_id
1 'polypeptide(L)'
;MQPLQPRTILSTSEVIQEFNTCIKTKYTGMLEFTNSSGHRWHFHYHLGSIIWASGGFHPYRRWRRNIERYAPGLNWEQLFVGLKRLIESNTDYKLVLFLQKQGKIQPLEACEIAESTIKKLVFDVLQQSAAASSNATNRNLGKINQVCQQPPIISEVLGNRVSTESLIKKGYTLWQNWVKVGLSDCYPDQAPILRQPELLAKEVNATIYHSFVQLFNGKNTLRDLTLKTRQDILLIGRSLLPYTLRGLIELVDVPDLINSPEEKISNTSQPTTKTKSSRTLIACVDDSPQICQSLEQIIQSAGMDSLKIIDPIQALPTLIQQQPDLIFLDLIMPMTNGFEICKQLRRMSRFANTPIVILTSSEGSFDQARAKAFGATDFIQKPVNKDAVLGCIREYLRVPSLLSMAG
;
A
#
# COMPACT_ATOMS: atom_id res chain seq x y z
N MET A 1 0.59 22.26 23.01
CA MET A 1 1.49 21.42 23.83
C MET A 1 2.84 21.42 23.14
N GLN A 2 3.93 21.71 23.85
CA GLN A 2 5.28 21.56 23.29
C GLN A 2 5.55 20.07 23.02
N PRO A 3 6.24 19.71 21.92
CA PRO A 3 6.62 18.33 21.68
C PRO A 3 7.57 17.85 22.78
N LEU A 4 7.29 16.68 23.36
CA LEU A 4 8.18 16.04 24.32
C LEU A 4 9.49 15.64 23.62
N GLN A 5 10.62 15.94 24.25
CA GLN A 5 11.95 15.65 23.73
C GLN A 5 12.14 14.14 23.50
N PRO A 6 12.89 13.73 22.46
CA PRO A 6 13.30 12.35 22.26
C PRO A 6 13.90 11.75 23.52
N ARG A 7 13.44 10.57 23.95
CA ARG A 7 14.06 9.84 25.06
C ARG A 7 14.23 8.35 24.77
N THR A 8 15.27 7.77 25.33
CA THR A 8 15.54 6.33 25.25
C THR A 8 14.57 5.57 26.15
N ILE A 9 13.99 4.48 25.65
CA ILE A 9 13.21 3.53 26.45
C ILE A 9 13.98 2.22 26.53
N LEU A 10 14.01 1.64 27.73
CA LEU A 10 14.84 0.48 28.06
C LEU A 10 14.02 -0.75 28.47
N SER A 11 12.70 -0.63 28.64
CA SER A 11 11.86 -1.73 29.14
C SER A 11 10.41 -1.73 28.64
N THR A 12 9.76 -2.90 28.75
CA THR A 12 8.33 -3.08 28.41
C THR A 12 7.40 -2.26 29.30
N SER A 13 7.76 -2.04 30.57
CA SER A 13 6.95 -1.25 31.51
C SER A 13 6.92 0.22 31.12
N GLU A 14 8.04 0.78 30.66
CA GLU A 14 8.12 2.16 30.19
C GLU A 14 7.32 2.36 28.90
N VAL A 15 7.31 1.39 27.98
CA VAL A 15 6.43 1.42 26.78
C VAL A 15 4.96 1.52 27.20
N ILE A 16 4.51 0.68 28.14
CA ILE A 16 3.13 0.70 28.63
C ILE A 16 2.82 2.01 29.37
N GLN A 17 3.78 2.54 30.14
CA GLN A 17 3.64 3.83 30.79
C GLN A 17 3.46 4.97 29.78
N GLU A 18 4.18 4.95 28.68
CA GLU A 18 4.07 5.95 27.61
C GLU A 18 2.68 5.95 26.97
N PHE A 19 2.17 4.76 26.61
CA PHE A 19 0.80 4.62 26.13
C PHE A 19 -0.23 5.14 27.14
N ASN A 20 -0.09 4.78 28.42
CA ASN A 20 -0.98 5.26 29.49
C ASN A 20 -0.89 6.77 29.70
N THR A 21 0.29 7.37 29.48
CA THR A 21 0.49 8.82 29.57
C THR A 21 -0.28 9.53 28.47
N CYS A 22 -0.23 9.02 27.24
CA CYS A 22 -1.02 9.55 26.12
C CYS A 22 -2.53 9.52 26.40
N ILE A 23 -3.03 8.42 27.00
CA ILE A 23 -4.44 8.29 27.40
C ILE A 23 -4.81 9.34 28.45
N LYS A 24 -4.06 9.38 29.57
CA LYS A 24 -4.35 10.27 30.72
C LYS A 24 -4.30 11.75 30.34
N THR A 25 -3.35 12.13 29.47
CA THR A 25 -3.16 13.51 29.03
C THR A 25 -4.09 13.91 27.89
N LYS A 26 -4.98 13.01 27.43
CA LYS A 26 -5.82 13.20 26.24
C LYS A 26 -4.99 13.64 25.01
N TYR A 27 -3.82 13.02 24.86
CA TYR A 27 -2.85 13.38 23.83
C TYR A 27 -3.48 13.31 22.43
N THR A 28 -3.09 14.25 21.58
CA THR A 28 -3.56 14.39 20.20
C THR A 28 -2.33 14.64 19.33
N GLY A 29 -2.00 13.68 18.47
CA GLY A 29 -0.75 13.70 17.71
C GLY A 29 -0.29 12.30 17.31
N MET A 30 1.02 12.13 17.12
CA MET A 30 1.63 10.86 16.75
C MET A 30 2.71 10.48 17.77
N LEU A 31 2.58 9.30 18.37
CA LEU A 31 3.61 8.67 19.19
C LEU A 31 4.46 7.76 18.29
N GLU A 32 5.76 8.05 18.19
CA GLU A 32 6.71 7.30 17.38
C GLU A 32 7.68 6.52 18.29
N PHE A 33 7.83 5.23 18.01
CA PHE A 33 8.86 4.37 18.58
C PHE A 33 9.87 4.02 17.50
N THR A 34 11.16 4.05 17.81
CA THR A 34 12.23 3.71 16.86
C THR A 34 13.20 2.70 17.48
N ASN A 35 13.60 1.67 16.75
CA ASN A 35 14.64 0.72 17.18
C ASN A 35 16.03 1.10 16.65
N SER A 36 17.07 0.40 17.10
CA SER A 36 18.46 0.63 16.69
C SER A 36 18.73 0.36 15.21
N SER A 37 17.92 -0.47 14.54
CA SER A 37 17.95 -0.66 13.08
C SER A 37 17.21 0.44 12.29
N GLY A 38 16.67 1.48 12.95
CA GLY A 38 15.92 2.54 12.29
C GLY A 38 14.50 2.19 11.85
N HIS A 39 13.97 1.03 12.27
CA HIS A 39 12.55 0.73 12.10
C HIS A 39 11.72 1.61 13.02
N ARG A 40 10.57 2.07 12.53
CA ARG A 40 9.70 3.03 13.21
C ARG A 40 8.28 2.51 13.31
N TRP A 41 7.66 2.66 14.48
CA TRP A 41 6.26 2.38 14.74
C TRP A 41 5.56 3.67 15.11
N HIS A 42 4.45 3.96 14.45
CA HIS A 42 3.69 5.19 14.68
C HIS A 42 2.30 4.84 15.21
N PHE A 43 1.88 5.50 16.28
CA PHE A 43 0.54 5.40 16.84
C PHE A 43 -0.11 6.78 16.79
N HIS A 44 -1.18 6.91 16.03
CA HIS A 44 -1.92 8.15 15.88
C HIS A 44 -2.97 8.25 16.97
N TYR A 45 -2.97 9.36 17.68
CA TYR A 45 -3.82 9.64 18.83
C TYR A 45 -4.74 10.82 18.57
N HIS A 46 -5.99 10.72 19.03
CA HIS A 46 -6.93 11.84 19.13
C HIS A 46 -7.62 11.80 20.50
N LEU A 47 -7.45 12.87 21.28
CA LEU A 47 -8.02 13.00 22.64
C LEU A 47 -7.73 11.77 23.55
N GLY A 48 -6.52 11.22 23.45
CA GLY A 48 -6.07 10.06 24.23
C GLY A 48 -6.47 8.71 23.64
N SER A 49 -7.24 8.69 22.54
CA SER A 49 -7.63 7.47 21.84
C SER A 49 -6.68 7.16 20.67
N ILE A 50 -6.17 5.93 20.58
CA ILE A 50 -5.46 5.45 19.38
C ILE A 50 -6.50 5.26 18.27
N ILE A 51 -6.34 6.02 17.18
CA ILE A 51 -7.21 5.97 16.01
C ILE A 51 -6.61 5.13 14.86
N TRP A 52 -5.29 4.99 14.83
CA TRP A 52 -4.57 4.18 13.84
C TRP A 52 -3.13 3.88 14.30
N ALA A 53 -2.50 2.87 13.70
CA ALA A 53 -1.07 2.64 13.85
C ALA A 53 -0.44 2.18 12.52
N SER A 54 0.82 2.55 12.28
CA SER A 54 1.54 2.26 11.03
C SER A 54 3.04 2.01 11.27
N GLY A 55 3.78 1.71 10.19
CA GLY A 55 5.21 1.38 10.27
C GLY A 55 5.46 -0.08 10.68
N GLY A 56 6.50 -0.32 11.47
CA GLY A 56 6.95 -1.63 11.95
C GLY A 56 7.59 -2.51 10.88
N PHE A 57 7.66 -3.82 11.15
CA PHE A 57 8.12 -4.79 10.17
C PHE A 57 7.01 -5.16 9.18
N HIS A 58 7.42 -5.38 7.93
CA HIS A 58 6.61 -5.85 6.83
C HIS A 58 5.19 -5.25 6.70
N PRO A 59 5.03 -3.92 6.55
CA PRO A 59 3.72 -3.30 6.43
C PRO A 59 2.87 -3.85 5.26
N TYR A 60 3.47 -4.32 4.15
CA TYR A 60 2.71 -4.86 3.01
C TYR A 60 2.19 -6.26 3.30
N ARG A 61 3.01 -7.15 3.90
CA ARG A 61 2.51 -8.43 4.42
C ARG A 61 1.41 -8.22 5.46
N ARG A 62 1.52 -7.21 6.33
CA ARG A 62 0.47 -6.87 7.29
C ARG A 62 -0.83 -6.49 6.61
N TRP A 63 -0.78 -5.65 5.59
CA TRP A 63 -1.96 -5.26 4.80
C TRP A 63 -2.60 -6.45 4.11
N ARG A 64 -1.82 -7.28 3.40
CA ARG A 64 -2.30 -8.52 2.81
C ARG A 64 -3.05 -9.39 3.83
N ARG A 65 -2.45 -9.63 5.01
CA ARG A 65 -3.07 -10.40 6.10
C ARG A 65 -4.37 -9.81 6.61
N ASN A 66 -4.47 -8.49 6.69
CA ASN A 66 -5.68 -7.83 7.15
C ASN A 66 -6.79 -7.89 6.09
N ILE A 67 -6.46 -7.66 4.82
CA ILE A 67 -7.42 -7.71 3.71
C ILE A 67 -7.96 -9.13 3.53
N GLU A 68 -7.09 -10.14 3.41
CA GLU A 68 -7.52 -11.53 3.23
C GLU A 68 -8.39 -12.04 4.40
N ARG A 69 -8.18 -11.52 5.62
CA ARG A 69 -8.92 -11.95 6.81
C ARG A 69 -10.25 -11.21 7.02
N TYR A 70 -10.26 -9.89 6.81
CA TYR A 70 -11.39 -9.04 7.22
C TYR A 70 -12.14 -8.39 6.05
N ALA A 71 -11.56 -8.39 4.85
CA ALA A 71 -12.19 -7.89 3.64
C ALA A 71 -11.88 -8.80 2.45
N PRO A 72 -12.24 -10.10 2.51
CA PRO A 72 -11.86 -11.09 1.49
C PRO A 72 -12.44 -10.82 0.10
N GLY A 73 -13.45 -9.95 -0.02
CA GLY A 73 -13.99 -9.48 -1.30
C GLY A 73 -13.06 -8.52 -2.04
N LEU A 74 -11.98 -8.05 -1.41
CA LEU A 74 -10.99 -7.19 -2.05
C LEU A 74 -9.81 -7.98 -2.58
N ASN A 75 -9.39 -7.63 -3.80
CA ASN A 75 -8.11 -8.09 -4.32
C ASN A 75 -6.98 -7.22 -3.77
N TRP A 76 -6.16 -7.78 -2.88
CA TRP A 76 -5.04 -7.06 -2.25
C TRP A 76 -3.99 -6.60 -3.28
N GLU A 77 -3.77 -7.36 -4.36
CA GLU A 77 -2.77 -7.06 -5.38
C GLU A 77 -3.12 -5.76 -6.12
N GLN A 78 -4.41 -5.51 -6.34
CA GLN A 78 -4.89 -4.27 -6.96
C GLN A 78 -4.69 -3.05 -6.05
N LEU A 79 -4.60 -3.24 -4.73
CA LEU A 79 -4.37 -2.16 -3.76
C LEU A 79 -2.87 -1.83 -3.60
N PHE A 80 -1.98 -2.73 -4.02
CA PHE A 80 -0.54 -2.67 -3.75
C PHE A 80 0.14 -1.39 -4.26
N VAL A 81 -0.21 -0.95 -5.47
CA VAL A 81 0.43 0.22 -6.12
C VAL A 81 0.10 1.51 -5.36
N GLY A 82 -1.16 1.71 -4.97
CA GLY A 82 -1.58 2.88 -4.19
C GLY A 82 -1.07 2.83 -2.75
N LEU A 83 -0.91 1.63 -2.20
CA LEU A 83 -0.48 1.42 -0.83
C LEU A 83 0.97 1.86 -0.59
N LYS A 84 1.85 1.78 -1.60
CA LYS A 84 3.28 2.12 -1.43
C LYS A 84 3.52 3.54 -0.91
N ARG A 85 2.95 4.53 -1.61
CA ARG A 85 3.07 5.95 -1.23
C ARG A 85 2.45 6.24 0.14
N LEU A 86 1.36 5.55 0.46
CA LEU A 86 0.68 5.73 1.74
C LEU A 86 1.49 5.16 2.90
N ILE A 87 2.12 4.00 2.73
CA ILE A 87 3.04 3.43 3.73
C ILE A 87 4.27 4.32 3.91
N GLU A 88 4.89 4.77 2.82
CA GLU A 88 6.08 5.65 2.88
C GLU A 88 5.80 6.97 3.60
N SER A 89 4.57 7.47 3.55
CA SER A 89 4.12 8.67 4.26
C SER A 89 3.48 8.40 5.62
N ASN A 90 3.43 7.14 6.08
CA ASN A 90 2.71 6.73 7.31
C ASN A 90 1.22 7.11 7.32
N THR A 91 0.60 7.23 6.14
CA THR A 91 -0.82 7.58 5.99
C THR A 91 -1.67 6.47 5.38
N ASP A 92 -1.29 5.22 5.62
CA ASP A 92 -1.97 4.02 5.12
C ASP A 92 -3.42 3.85 5.62
N TYR A 93 -3.81 4.48 6.72
CA TYR A 93 -5.22 4.61 7.12
C TYR A 93 -6.11 5.26 6.05
N LYS A 94 -5.55 6.11 5.17
CA LYS A 94 -6.30 6.75 4.07
C LYS A 94 -6.87 5.71 3.11
N LEU A 95 -6.22 4.55 3.00
CA LEU A 95 -6.74 3.46 2.18
C LEU A 95 -8.03 2.87 2.79
N VAL A 96 -8.08 2.69 4.11
CA VAL A 96 -9.30 2.21 4.80
C VAL A 96 -10.45 3.20 4.57
N LEU A 97 -10.19 4.50 4.80
CA LEU A 97 -11.18 5.56 4.58
C LEU A 97 -11.67 5.60 3.13
N PHE A 98 -10.76 5.47 2.17
CA PHE A 98 -11.10 5.44 0.75
C PHE A 98 -11.98 4.23 0.42
N LEU A 99 -11.63 3.04 0.89
CA LEU A 99 -12.41 1.83 0.66
C LEU A 99 -13.80 1.90 1.29
N GLN A 100 -13.93 2.47 2.49
CA GLN A 100 -15.25 2.72 3.11
C GLN A 100 -16.09 3.70 2.29
N LYS A 101 -15.51 4.82 1.86
CA LYS A 101 -16.22 5.84 1.05
C LYS A 101 -16.70 5.28 -0.28
N GLN A 102 -15.97 4.34 -0.87
CA GLN A 102 -16.34 3.64 -2.09
C GLN A 102 -17.32 2.47 -1.86
N GLY A 103 -17.76 2.24 -0.62
CA GLY A 103 -18.62 1.11 -0.27
C GLY A 103 -17.96 -0.27 -0.44
N LYS A 104 -16.64 -0.31 -0.63
CA LYS A 104 -15.86 -1.52 -0.89
C LYS A 104 -15.57 -2.32 0.39
N ILE A 105 -15.58 -1.66 1.54
CA ILE A 105 -15.57 -2.30 2.87
C ILE A 105 -16.61 -1.65 3.77
N GLN A 106 -17.16 -2.44 4.67
CA GLN A 106 -18.10 -2.00 5.70
C GLN A 106 -17.36 -1.34 6.88
N PRO A 107 -18.03 -0.48 7.67
CA PRO A 107 -17.44 0.11 8.86
C PRO A 107 -16.89 -0.91 9.86
N LEU A 108 -17.52 -2.08 9.99
CA LEU A 108 -17.04 -3.15 10.87
C LEU A 108 -15.72 -3.76 10.37
N GLU A 109 -15.60 -3.99 9.06
CA GLU A 109 -14.37 -4.51 8.45
C GLU A 109 -13.21 -3.51 8.62
N ALA A 110 -13.49 -2.21 8.44
CA ALA A 110 -12.53 -1.14 8.71
C ALA A 110 -12.05 -1.13 10.18
N CYS A 111 -12.98 -1.28 11.13
CA CYS A 111 -12.66 -1.40 12.55
C CYS A 111 -11.77 -2.62 12.82
N GLU A 112 -12.10 -3.79 12.28
CA GLU A 112 -11.31 -5.01 12.45
C GLU A 112 -9.88 -4.88 11.89
N ILE A 113 -9.73 -4.25 10.72
CA ILE A 113 -8.41 -3.95 10.12
C ILE A 113 -7.60 -3.03 11.05
N ALA A 114 -8.22 -1.97 11.57
CA ALA A 114 -7.56 -1.01 12.47
C ALA A 114 -7.18 -1.68 13.80
N GLU A 115 -8.10 -2.40 14.43
CA GLU A 115 -7.82 -3.15 15.67
C GLU A 115 -6.69 -4.15 15.47
N SER A 116 -6.75 -4.95 14.41
CA SER A 116 -5.73 -5.97 14.11
C SER A 116 -4.37 -5.33 13.93
N THR A 117 -4.31 -4.18 13.26
CA THR A 117 -3.08 -3.41 13.05
C THR A 117 -2.51 -2.89 14.38
N ILE A 118 -3.33 -2.23 15.19
CA ILE A 118 -2.88 -1.67 16.48
C ILE A 118 -2.41 -2.78 17.42
N LYS A 119 -3.18 -3.87 17.57
CA LYS A 119 -2.82 -5.01 18.43
C LYS A 119 -1.45 -5.60 18.05
N LYS A 120 -1.20 -5.76 16.74
CA LYS A 120 0.08 -6.29 16.22
C LYS A 120 1.23 -5.32 16.48
N LEU A 121 1.04 -4.03 16.23
CA LEU A 121 2.12 -3.07 16.42
C LEU A 121 2.43 -2.83 17.90
N VAL A 122 1.43 -2.91 18.80
CA VAL A 122 1.67 -2.93 20.25
C VAL A 122 2.52 -4.15 20.64
N PHE A 123 2.17 -5.34 20.14
CA PHE A 123 2.98 -6.55 20.33
C PHE A 123 4.43 -6.33 19.87
N ASP A 124 4.62 -5.78 18.67
CA ASP A 124 5.95 -5.61 18.08
C ASP A 124 6.83 -4.68 18.93
N VAL A 125 6.30 -3.52 19.33
CA VAL A 125 7.05 -2.57 20.18
C VAL A 125 7.42 -3.20 21.52
N LEU A 126 6.51 -3.97 22.13
CA LEU A 126 6.80 -4.69 23.38
C LEU A 126 7.92 -5.71 23.19
N GLN A 127 7.89 -6.50 22.12
CA GLN A 127 8.95 -7.46 21.79
C GLN A 127 10.31 -6.74 21.60
N GLN A 128 10.35 -5.63 20.87
CA GLN A 128 11.58 -4.85 20.68
C GLN A 128 12.11 -4.25 21.99
N SER A 129 11.21 -3.84 22.90
CA SER A 129 11.62 -3.31 24.20
C SER A 129 12.15 -4.38 25.15
N ALA A 130 11.69 -5.63 25.04
CA ALA A 130 12.19 -6.75 25.83
C ALA A 130 13.56 -7.26 25.33
N ALA A 131 13.81 -7.17 24.02
CA ALA A 131 15.09 -7.55 23.42
C ALA A 131 16.28 -6.74 23.96
N ALA A 132 16.05 -5.52 24.47
CA ALA A 132 17.07 -4.65 25.07
C ALA A 132 17.73 -5.24 26.33
N SER A 133 17.14 -6.28 26.95
CA SER A 133 17.75 -7.01 28.07
C SER A 133 18.67 -8.16 27.62
N SER A 134 18.77 -8.44 26.31
CA SER A 134 19.63 -9.46 25.72
C SER A 134 20.65 -8.82 24.76
N ASN A 135 21.94 -9.04 24.97
CA ASN A 135 23.05 -8.33 24.30
C ASN A 135 23.22 -8.61 22.77
N ALA A 136 22.22 -9.12 22.05
CA ALA A 136 22.49 -9.84 20.80
C ALA A 136 21.80 -9.36 19.51
N THR A 137 20.99 -8.29 19.45
CA THR A 137 20.37 -7.91 18.17
C THR A 137 20.24 -6.40 17.93
N ASN A 138 20.33 -5.98 16.66
CA ASN A 138 20.01 -4.63 16.18
C ASN A 138 18.50 -4.29 16.29
N ARG A 139 17.76 -4.97 17.17
CA ARG A 139 16.29 -4.88 17.30
C ARG A 139 15.86 -4.25 18.63
N ASN A 140 16.79 -3.66 19.36
CA ASN A 140 16.50 -2.99 20.62
C ASN A 140 15.82 -1.65 20.37
N LEU A 141 14.78 -1.36 21.15
CA LEU A 141 14.13 -0.06 21.12
C LEU A 141 15.13 1.03 21.51
N GLY A 142 15.27 2.05 20.67
CA GLY A 142 16.32 3.06 20.78
C GLY A 142 15.81 4.44 21.19
N LYS A 143 14.67 4.89 20.66
CA LYS A 143 14.13 6.23 20.93
C LYS A 143 12.62 6.25 20.87
N ILE A 144 12.02 7.15 21.64
CA ILE A 144 10.62 7.56 21.52
C ILE A 144 10.53 9.05 21.29
N ASN A 145 9.67 9.43 20.35
CA ASN A 145 9.33 10.80 20.04
C ASN A 145 7.83 10.99 20.08
N GLN A 146 7.38 12.12 20.65
CA GLN A 146 6.01 12.59 20.46
C GLN A 146 6.01 13.72 19.44
N VAL A 147 5.29 13.51 18.34
CA VAL A 147 5.23 14.45 17.23
C VAL A 147 3.88 15.15 17.24
N CYS A 148 3.90 16.45 17.53
CA CYS A 148 2.73 17.33 17.38
C CYS A 148 2.48 17.63 15.90
N GLN A 149 1.96 16.64 15.18
CA GLN A 149 1.25 16.83 13.93
C GLN A 149 -0.24 16.75 14.23
N GLN A 150 -1.07 17.58 13.58
CA GLN A 150 -2.52 17.38 13.70
C GLN A 150 -2.81 15.95 13.24
N PRO A 151 -3.30 15.08 14.14
CA PRO A 151 -3.71 13.77 13.73
C PRO A 151 -4.81 13.99 12.69
N PRO A 152 -4.89 13.12 11.67
CA PRO A 152 -5.98 13.21 10.74
C PRO A 152 -7.27 13.09 11.55
N ILE A 153 -8.34 13.77 11.12
CA ILE A 153 -9.66 13.60 11.74
C ILE A 153 -10.14 12.20 11.32
N ILE A 154 -9.72 11.16 12.05
CA ILE A 154 -10.08 9.76 11.80
C ILE A 154 -11.09 9.27 12.85
N SER A 155 -12.02 10.12 13.29
CA SER A 155 -13.14 9.68 14.12
C SER A 155 -13.98 8.58 13.44
N GLU A 156 -13.86 8.43 12.11
CA GLU A 156 -14.62 7.48 11.29
C GLU A 156 -14.10 6.03 11.30
N VAL A 157 -12.81 5.75 11.52
CA VAL A 157 -12.26 4.39 11.29
C VAL A 157 -12.54 3.43 12.44
N LEU A 158 -12.25 3.83 13.68
CA LEU A 158 -12.53 3.01 14.88
C LEU A 158 -13.83 3.42 15.60
N GLY A 159 -14.25 4.68 15.45
CA GLY A 159 -15.33 5.26 16.26
C GLY A 159 -15.09 5.10 17.77
N ASN A 160 -16.16 5.21 18.56
CA ASN A 160 -16.14 4.92 20.01
C ASN A 160 -16.29 3.42 20.33
N ARG A 161 -15.99 2.52 19.37
CA ARG A 161 -16.33 1.09 19.50
C ARG A 161 -15.42 0.32 20.44
N VAL A 162 -14.12 0.66 20.47
CA VAL A 162 -13.14 -0.02 21.32
C VAL A 162 -12.25 0.98 22.02
N SER A 163 -12.11 0.79 23.34
CA SER A 163 -11.24 1.64 24.15
C SER A 163 -9.77 1.36 23.86
N THR A 164 -8.96 2.41 23.96
CA THR A 164 -7.52 2.32 23.71
C THR A 164 -6.83 1.41 24.74
N GLU A 165 -7.28 1.44 25.99
CA GLU A 165 -6.85 0.54 27.05
C GLU A 165 -7.07 -0.92 26.68
N SER A 166 -8.23 -1.24 26.07
CA SER A 166 -8.55 -2.60 25.62
C SER A 166 -7.61 -3.04 24.49
N LEU A 167 -7.31 -2.17 23.53
CA LEU A 167 -6.39 -2.48 22.43
C LEU A 167 -4.96 -2.74 22.93
N ILE A 168 -4.46 -1.89 23.82
CA ILE A 168 -3.13 -2.05 24.42
C ILE A 168 -3.09 -3.33 25.26
N LYS A 169 -4.12 -3.58 26.08
CA LYS A 169 -4.22 -4.81 26.88
C LYS A 169 -4.22 -6.05 25.99
N LYS A 170 -4.98 -6.07 24.88
CA LYS A 170 -4.99 -7.19 23.93
C LYS A 170 -3.59 -7.43 23.34
N GLY A 171 -2.91 -6.38 22.88
CA GLY A 171 -1.53 -6.49 22.36
C GLY A 171 -0.52 -6.99 23.40
N TYR A 172 -0.62 -6.47 24.63
CA TYR A 172 0.21 -6.89 25.76
C TYR A 172 -0.04 -8.36 26.16
N THR A 173 -1.31 -8.79 26.22
CA THR A 173 -1.65 -10.19 26.50
C THR A 173 -1.11 -11.13 25.43
N LEU A 174 -1.17 -10.75 24.15
CA LEU A 174 -0.55 -11.53 23.08
C LEU A 174 0.96 -11.70 23.31
N TRP A 175 1.66 -10.63 23.69
CA TRP A 175 3.09 -10.67 24.01
C TRP A 175 3.38 -11.54 25.23
N GLN A 176 2.63 -11.38 26.32
CA GLN A 176 2.81 -12.20 27.53
C GLN A 176 2.61 -13.69 27.24
N ASN A 177 1.58 -14.04 26.46
CA ASN A 177 1.32 -15.43 26.07
C ASN A 177 2.47 -15.99 25.22
N TRP A 178 3.03 -15.16 24.32
CA TRP A 178 4.19 -15.52 23.48
C TRP A 178 5.43 -15.83 24.32
N VAL A 179 5.77 -14.96 25.28
CA VAL A 179 6.89 -15.17 26.21
C VAL A 179 6.65 -16.40 27.09
N LYS A 180 5.44 -16.57 27.63
CA LYS A 180 5.08 -17.68 28.53
C LYS A 180 5.33 -19.06 27.91
N VAL A 181 5.23 -19.18 26.59
CA VAL A 181 5.47 -20.45 25.88
C VAL A 181 6.91 -20.59 25.37
N GLY A 182 7.83 -19.72 25.81
CA GLY A 182 9.26 -19.81 25.48
C GLY A 182 9.64 -19.25 24.11
N LEU A 183 8.79 -18.41 23.51
CA LEU A 183 9.03 -17.81 22.18
C LEU A 183 9.65 -16.41 22.25
N SER A 184 10.22 -16.00 23.39
CA SER A 184 10.78 -14.65 23.57
C SER A 184 11.78 -14.26 22.47
N ASP A 185 12.62 -15.21 22.06
CA ASP A 185 13.67 -15.01 21.06
C ASP A 185 13.21 -15.29 19.62
N CYS A 186 11.95 -15.70 19.45
CA CYS A 186 11.35 -15.96 18.14
C CYS A 186 10.61 -14.73 17.65
N TYR A 187 11.00 -14.20 16.49
CA TYR A 187 10.32 -13.07 15.86
C TYR A 187 9.23 -13.56 14.89
N PRO A 188 7.97 -13.15 15.05
CA PRO A 188 6.89 -13.64 14.18
C PRO A 188 6.99 -13.19 12.71
N ASP A 189 7.83 -12.19 12.41
CA ASP A 189 8.13 -11.73 11.06
C ASP A 189 9.23 -12.54 10.36
N GLN A 190 9.81 -13.55 11.02
CA GLN A 190 10.76 -14.45 10.40
C GLN A 190 10.07 -15.62 9.70
N ALA A 191 10.71 -16.14 8.66
CA ALA A 191 10.24 -17.30 7.92
C ALA A 191 11.02 -18.56 8.32
N PRO A 192 10.34 -19.70 8.55
CA PRO A 192 11.02 -20.95 8.81
C PRO A 192 11.65 -21.53 7.54
N ILE A 193 12.85 -22.09 7.68
CA ILE A 193 13.54 -22.91 6.68
C ILE A 193 14.00 -24.23 7.29
N LEU A 194 13.99 -25.29 6.49
CA LEU A 194 14.55 -26.58 6.87
C LEU A 194 16.08 -26.56 6.76
N ARG A 195 16.77 -26.93 7.85
CA ARG A 195 18.24 -27.07 7.85
C ARG A 195 18.68 -28.52 7.77
N GLN A 196 17.97 -29.42 8.45
CA GLN A 196 18.31 -30.84 8.51
C GLN A 196 17.12 -31.70 8.10
N PRO A 197 16.78 -31.70 6.79
CA PRO A 197 15.58 -32.36 6.28
C PRO A 197 15.58 -33.88 6.52
N GLU A 198 16.74 -34.54 6.50
CA GLU A 198 16.85 -35.99 6.70
C GLU A 198 16.57 -36.41 8.15
N LEU A 199 17.07 -35.64 9.12
CA LEU A 199 16.84 -35.89 10.53
C LEU A 199 15.39 -35.58 10.90
N LEU A 200 14.85 -34.48 10.38
CA LEU A 200 13.45 -34.12 10.59
C LEU A 200 12.49 -35.19 10.04
N ALA A 201 12.79 -35.77 8.87
CA ALA A 201 11.99 -36.85 8.28
C ALA A 201 11.89 -38.12 9.16
N LYS A 202 12.87 -38.35 10.04
CA LYS A 202 12.87 -39.48 10.98
C LYS A 202 12.07 -39.20 12.24
N GLU A 203 11.84 -37.92 12.57
CA GLU A 203 11.19 -37.51 13.83
C GLU A 203 9.70 -37.26 13.69
N VAL A 204 9.25 -36.97 12.48
CA VAL A 204 7.84 -36.69 12.20
C VAL A 204 7.31 -37.68 11.17
N ASN A 205 6.01 -37.93 11.20
CA ASN A 205 5.39 -38.76 10.18
C ASN A 205 5.45 -38.09 8.79
N ALA A 206 5.27 -38.88 7.74
CA ALA A 206 5.37 -38.43 6.35
C ALA A 206 4.46 -37.24 6.02
N THR A 207 3.23 -37.21 6.56
CA THR A 207 2.27 -36.12 6.33
C THR A 207 2.73 -34.80 6.93
N ILE A 208 3.24 -34.82 8.17
CA ILE A 208 3.80 -33.64 8.83
C ILE A 208 5.06 -33.19 8.10
N TYR A 209 5.94 -34.12 7.73
CA TYR A 209 7.16 -33.81 7.00
C TYR A 209 6.86 -33.11 5.67
N HIS A 210 5.92 -33.65 4.89
CA HIS A 210 5.49 -33.03 3.64
C HIS A 210 4.94 -31.62 3.86
N SER A 211 4.16 -31.42 4.92
CA SER A 211 3.66 -30.08 5.29
C SER A 211 4.80 -29.12 5.63
N PHE A 212 5.82 -29.58 6.36
CA PHE A 212 7.01 -28.79 6.69
C PHE A 212 7.80 -28.41 5.43
N VAL A 213 8.01 -29.34 4.49
CA VAL A 213 8.69 -29.05 3.22
C VAL A 213 7.93 -27.98 2.41
N GLN A 214 6.59 -28.06 2.38
CA GLN A 214 5.77 -27.08 1.66
C GLN A 214 5.76 -25.69 2.30
N LEU A 215 5.72 -25.64 3.64
CA LEU A 215 5.54 -24.39 4.38
C LEU A 215 6.85 -23.71 4.77
N PHE A 216 7.91 -24.47 5.07
CA PHE A 216 9.17 -23.99 5.65
C PHE A 216 10.25 -23.82 4.60
N ASN A 217 9.95 -22.93 3.64
CA ASN A 217 10.76 -22.64 2.46
C ASN A 217 11.35 -21.22 2.48
N GLY A 218 11.28 -20.51 3.62
CA GLY A 218 11.84 -19.17 3.76
C GLY A 218 11.09 -18.08 3.01
N LYS A 219 9.87 -18.33 2.51
CA LYS A 219 9.06 -17.32 1.79
C LYS A 219 7.98 -16.66 2.64
N ASN A 220 7.38 -17.43 3.55
CA ASN A 220 6.23 -17.02 4.36
C ASN A 220 6.66 -16.88 5.82
N THR A 221 6.41 -15.73 6.42
CA THR A 221 6.69 -15.50 7.85
C THR A 221 5.79 -16.35 8.74
N LEU A 222 6.11 -16.51 10.02
CA LEU A 222 5.20 -17.16 10.98
C LEU A 222 3.80 -16.53 10.97
N ARG A 223 3.74 -15.19 10.81
CA ARG A 223 2.47 -14.47 10.63
C ARG A 223 1.74 -14.84 9.34
N ASP A 224 2.45 -15.04 8.23
CA ASP A 224 1.84 -15.43 6.95
C ASP A 224 1.33 -16.87 6.99
N LEU A 225 2.00 -17.75 7.72
CA LEU A 225 1.57 -19.14 7.89
C LEU A 225 0.17 -19.24 8.53
N THR A 226 -0.21 -18.28 9.38
CA THR A 226 -1.56 -18.25 9.98
C THR A 226 -2.68 -18.18 8.94
N LEU A 227 -2.45 -17.53 7.79
CA LEU A 227 -3.41 -17.49 6.68
C LEU A 227 -3.50 -18.84 5.98
N LYS A 228 -2.34 -19.45 5.70
CA LYS A 228 -2.24 -20.72 4.95
C LYS A 228 -2.79 -21.91 5.74
N THR A 229 -2.48 -21.97 7.04
CA THR A 229 -2.86 -23.10 7.90
C THR A 229 -4.18 -22.86 8.62
N ARG A 230 -4.68 -21.61 8.67
CA ARG A 230 -5.81 -21.17 9.49
C ARG A 230 -5.63 -21.49 10.99
N GLN A 231 -4.38 -21.59 11.44
CA GLN A 231 -4.04 -21.85 12.84
C GLN A 231 -3.62 -20.59 13.58
N ASP A 232 -3.76 -20.62 14.90
CA ASP A 232 -3.27 -19.57 15.77
C ASP A 232 -1.73 -19.49 15.74
N ILE A 233 -1.21 -18.26 15.80
CA ILE A 233 0.23 -18.02 15.70
C ILE A 233 1.02 -18.63 16.87
N LEU A 234 0.44 -18.69 18.08
CA LEU A 234 1.08 -19.32 19.23
C LEU A 234 1.21 -20.83 19.04
N LEU A 235 0.21 -21.45 18.40
CA LEU A 235 0.24 -22.89 18.10
C LEU A 235 1.36 -23.19 17.09
N ILE A 236 1.46 -22.38 16.02
CA ILE A 236 2.53 -22.52 15.02
C ILE A 236 3.89 -22.34 15.70
N GLY A 237 4.10 -21.25 16.45
CA GLY A 237 5.37 -21.01 17.14
C GLY A 237 5.74 -22.12 18.11
N ARG A 238 4.80 -22.57 18.95
CA ARG A 238 5.03 -23.67 19.90
C ARG A 238 5.36 -24.99 19.21
N SER A 239 4.71 -25.28 18.08
CA SER A 239 4.99 -26.51 17.32
C SER A 239 6.39 -26.52 16.70
N LEU A 240 6.94 -25.34 16.40
CA LEU A 240 8.26 -25.18 15.80
C LEU A 240 9.40 -25.20 16.83
N LEU A 241 9.13 -24.76 18.06
CA LEU A 241 10.13 -24.53 19.10
C LEU A 241 11.09 -25.72 19.35
N PRO A 242 10.64 -26.99 19.44
CA PRO A 242 11.55 -28.11 19.66
C PRO A 242 12.56 -28.30 18.52
N TYR A 243 12.13 -27.99 17.29
CA TYR A 243 12.97 -28.14 16.09
C TYR A 243 13.91 -26.94 15.91
N THR A 244 13.49 -25.74 16.32
CA THR A 244 14.35 -24.55 16.27
C THR A 244 15.47 -24.61 17.29
N LEU A 245 15.17 -25.04 18.53
CA LEU A 245 16.18 -25.21 19.58
C LEU A 245 17.26 -26.24 19.21
N ARG A 246 16.91 -27.23 18.38
CA ARG A 246 17.82 -28.28 17.92
C ARG A 246 18.49 -27.97 16.58
N GLY A 247 18.20 -26.80 15.99
CA GLY A 247 18.76 -26.39 14.70
C GLY A 247 18.25 -27.21 13.49
N LEU A 248 17.14 -27.94 13.64
CA LEU A 248 16.50 -28.67 12.54
C LEU A 248 15.73 -27.71 11.61
N ILE A 249 15.16 -26.66 12.21
CA ILE A 249 14.48 -25.55 11.54
C ILE A 249 15.15 -24.26 11.98
N GLU A 250 15.37 -23.33 11.06
CA GLU A 250 15.86 -21.99 11.38
C GLU A 250 14.81 -20.94 11.01
N LEU A 251 14.69 -19.90 11.83
CA LEU A 251 13.87 -18.73 11.53
C LEU A 251 14.77 -17.65 10.92
N VAL A 252 14.56 -17.34 9.64
CA VAL A 252 15.37 -16.36 8.90
C VAL A 252 14.60 -15.09 8.60
N ASP A 253 15.34 -13.99 8.51
CA ASP A 253 14.78 -12.73 8.04
C ASP A 253 14.44 -12.80 6.56
N VAL A 254 13.28 -12.25 6.22
CA VAL A 254 12.79 -12.18 4.83
C VAL A 254 12.41 -10.74 4.48
N PRO A 255 12.47 -10.36 3.21
CA PRO A 255 11.99 -9.05 2.79
C PRO A 255 10.46 -8.94 2.90
N ASP A 256 9.97 -7.70 2.94
CA ASP A 256 8.55 -7.42 2.70
C ASP A 256 8.15 -7.70 1.24
N LEU A 257 6.85 -7.74 0.95
CA LEU A 257 6.32 -8.06 -0.39
C LEU A 257 6.66 -7.01 -1.46
N ILE A 258 7.19 -5.84 -1.09
CA ILE A 258 7.75 -4.85 -2.02
C ILE A 258 8.92 -5.42 -2.82
N ASN A 259 9.70 -6.30 -2.18
CA ASN A 259 10.96 -6.82 -2.71
C ASN A 259 10.87 -8.31 -3.05
N SER A 260 9.67 -8.89 -3.16
CA SER A 260 9.54 -10.25 -3.65
C SER A 260 9.83 -10.27 -5.16
N PRO A 261 10.65 -11.20 -5.67
CA PRO A 261 11.05 -11.30 -7.08
C PRO A 261 9.90 -11.81 -7.99
N GLU A 262 8.70 -11.29 -7.75
CA GLU A 262 7.46 -11.47 -8.49
C GLU A 262 7.14 -10.22 -9.33
N GLU A 263 8.20 -9.52 -9.80
CA GLU A 263 8.24 -8.98 -11.17
C GLU A 263 8.15 -10.10 -12.24
N LYS A 264 8.05 -11.37 -11.82
CA LYS A 264 7.67 -12.52 -12.62
C LYS A 264 6.22 -12.91 -12.33
N ILE A 265 5.28 -12.35 -13.09
CA ILE A 265 4.05 -12.90 -13.69
C ILE A 265 3.36 -11.63 -14.28
N SER A 266 3.79 -11.13 -15.43
CA SER A 266 3.39 -11.68 -16.73
C SER A 266 4.48 -11.43 -17.77
N ASN A 267 5.67 -12.02 -17.56
CA ASN A 267 6.65 -12.23 -18.62
C ASN A 267 6.42 -13.62 -19.24
N THR A 268 5.30 -13.75 -19.95
CA THR A 268 5.22 -14.64 -21.13
C THR A 268 5.01 -13.76 -22.35
N SER A 269 6.06 -13.02 -22.67
CA SER A 269 6.46 -12.69 -24.03
C SER A 269 7.97 -12.54 -23.95
N GLN A 270 8.67 -13.46 -24.60
CA GLN A 270 10.12 -13.45 -24.73
C GLN A 270 10.64 -12.06 -25.14
N PRO A 271 11.92 -11.75 -24.86
CA PRO A 271 12.60 -10.60 -25.46
C PRO A 271 12.81 -10.86 -26.95
N THR A 272 11.73 -10.81 -27.73
CA THR A 272 11.87 -10.39 -29.11
C THR A 272 11.98 -8.88 -29.05
N THR A 273 13.11 -8.37 -29.51
CA THR A 273 13.24 -7.04 -30.11
C THR A 273 12.01 -6.72 -30.97
N LYS A 274 10.92 -6.24 -30.35
CA LYS A 274 9.79 -5.68 -31.05
C LYS A 274 10.17 -4.25 -31.36
N THR A 275 10.69 -4.11 -32.57
CA THR A 275 10.52 -2.97 -33.45
C THR A 275 9.31 -2.15 -33.00
N LYS A 276 9.51 -0.85 -32.69
CA LYS A 276 8.44 0.13 -32.52
C LYS A 276 7.36 -0.16 -33.58
N SER A 277 6.20 -0.64 -33.14
CA SER A 277 5.00 -0.55 -33.96
C SER A 277 4.84 0.92 -34.31
N SER A 278 4.86 1.25 -35.59
CA SER A 278 4.78 2.62 -36.11
C SER A 278 3.41 3.25 -35.95
N ARG A 279 2.56 2.74 -35.04
CA ARG A 279 1.20 3.24 -34.81
C ARG A 279 1.20 4.21 -33.64
N THR A 280 0.63 5.38 -33.90
CA THR A 280 0.44 6.45 -32.93
C THR A 280 -0.48 5.99 -31.80
N LEU A 281 -0.05 6.18 -30.55
CA LEU A 281 -0.78 5.80 -29.35
C LEU A 281 -1.42 7.03 -28.70
N ILE A 282 -2.73 6.99 -28.50
CA ILE A 282 -3.50 8.09 -27.91
C ILE A 282 -4.14 7.63 -26.60
N ALA A 283 -3.90 8.38 -25.52
CA ALA A 283 -4.51 8.10 -24.22
C ALA A 283 -5.81 8.91 -24.00
N CYS A 284 -6.77 8.27 -23.35
CA CYS A 284 -7.99 8.89 -22.85
C CYS A 284 -8.07 8.67 -21.34
N VAL A 285 -8.17 9.76 -20.57
CA VAL A 285 -8.30 9.76 -19.11
C VAL A 285 -9.63 10.39 -18.74
N ASP A 286 -10.60 9.59 -18.33
CA ASP A 286 -11.96 10.04 -17.97
C ASP A 286 -12.63 9.00 -17.07
N ASP A 287 -13.25 9.42 -15.96
CA ASP A 287 -13.88 8.50 -15.01
C ASP A 287 -15.22 7.93 -15.50
N SER A 288 -15.77 8.46 -16.60
CA SER A 288 -16.89 7.86 -17.32
C SER A 288 -16.40 6.76 -18.27
N PRO A 289 -16.78 5.49 -18.04
CA PRO A 289 -16.48 4.41 -18.98
C PRO A 289 -17.10 4.65 -20.36
N GLN A 290 -18.25 5.33 -20.42
CA GLN A 290 -18.94 5.62 -21.68
C GLN A 290 -18.13 6.61 -22.55
N ILE A 291 -17.56 7.66 -21.93
CA ILE A 291 -16.73 8.64 -22.66
C ILE A 291 -15.44 8.00 -23.15
N CYS A 292 -14.75 7.24 -22.28
CA CYS A 292 -13.56 6.47 -22.66
C CYS A 292 -13.85 5.50 -23.82
N GLN A 293 -14.99 4.81 -23.80
CA GLN A 293 -15.38 3.87 -24.84
C GLN A 293 -15.69 4.59 -26.18
N SER A 294 -16.33 5.75 -26.13
CA SER A 294 -16.62 6.55 -27.32
C SER A 294 -15.35 7.08 -27.97
N LEU A 295 -14.41 7.62 -27.18
CA LEU A 295 -13.12 8.09 -27.67
C LEU A 295 -12.28 6.97 -28.27
N GLU A 296 -12.24 5.81 -27.62
CA GLU A 296 -11.55 4.63 -28.14
C GLU A 296 -12.07 4.23 -29.53
N GLN A 297 -13.39 4.16 -29.71
CA GLN A 297 -13.98 3.83 -31.01
C GLN A 297 -13.61 4.86 -32.10
N ILE A 298 -13.61 6.15 -31.77
CA ILE A 298 -13.20 7.21 -32.70
C ILE A 298 -11.73 7.05 -33.08
N ILE A 299 -10.84 6.89 -32.10
CA ILE A 299 -9.38 6.77 -32.28
C ILE A 299 -9.04 5.53 -33.12
N GLN A 300 -9.61 4.37 -32.76
CA GLN A 300 -9.37 3.11 -33.45
C GLN A 300 -9.90 3.14 -34.89
N SER A 301 -11.04 3.81 -35.15
CA SER A 301 -11.58 3.96 -36.50
C SER A 301 -10.67 4.75 -37.45
N ALA A 302 -9.75 5.55 -36.89
CA ALA A 302 -8.73 6.29 -37.64
C ALA A 302 -7.38 5.55 -37.71
N GLY A 303 -7.32 4.27 -37.32
CA GLY A 303 -6.14 3.41 -37.46
C GLY A 303 -5.05 3.61 -36.40
N MET A 304 -5.38 4.28 -35.29
CA MET A 304 -4.47 4.57 -34.17
C MET A 304 -4.77 3.67 -32.97
N ASP A 305 -3.76 3.48 -32.13
CA ASP A 305 -3.91 2.71 -30.89
C ASP A 305 -4.49 3.62 -29.79
N SER A 306 -5.40 3.08 -28.98
CA SER A 306 -6.06 3.81 -27.90
C SER A 306 -5.73 3.20 -26.53
N LEU A 307 -5.39 4.06 -25.57
CA LEU A 307 -5.16 3.70 -24.17
C LEU A 307 -6.24 4.34 -23.29
N LYS A 308 -7.18 3.54 -22.77
CA LYS A 308 -8.22 4.00 -21.84
C LYS A 308 -7.72 3.96 -20.40
N ILE A 309 -7.92 5.05 -19.67
CA ILE A 309 -7.61 5.15 -18.24
C ILE A 309 -8.83 5.70 -17.52
N ILE A 310 -9.63 4.78 -16.97
CA ILE A 310 -10.91 5.11 -16.31
C ILE A 310 -10.71 5.49 -14.84
N ASP A 311 -9.65 4.98 -14.21
CA ASP A 311 -9.31 5.34 -12.83
C ASP A 311 -8.35 6.55 -12.83
N PRO A 312 -8.78 7.73 -12.34
CA PRO A 312 -7.94 8.93 -12.29
C PRO A 312 -6.64 8.73 -11.49
N ILE A 313 -6.63 7.79 -10.53
CA ILE A 313 -5.44 7.47 -9.72
C ILE A 313 -4.39 6.74 -10.56
N GLN A 314 -4.81 5.98 -11.57
CA GLN A 314 -3.93 5.27 -12.51
C GLN A 314 -3.47 6.15 -13.68
N ALA A 315 -4.02 7.36 -13.84
CA ALA A 315 -3.70 8.27 -14.96
C ALA A 315 -2.19 8.52 -15.10
N LEU A 316 -1.56 9.15 -14.10
CA LEU A 316 -0.13 9.46 -14.13
C LEU A 316 0.79 8.24 -14.32
N PRO A 317 0.69 7.15 -13.53
CA PRO A 317 1.60 6.02 -13.69
C PRO A 317 1.44 5.35 -15.06
N THR A 318 0.20 5.20 -15.55
CA THR A 318 -0.05 4.59 -16.86
C THR A 318 0.48 5.49 -17.98
N LEU A 319 0.26 6.80 -17.91
CA LEU A 319 0.79 7.75 -18.89
C LEU A 319 2.32 7.72 -18.92
N ILE A 320 2.99 7.72 -17.75
CA ILE A 320 4.46 7.65 -17.62
C ILE A 320 5.04 6.38 -18.25
N GLN A 321 4.34 5.25 -18.07
CA GLN A 321 4.77 3.95 -18.58
C GLN A 321 4.54 3.84 -20.09
N GLN A 322 3.37 4.24 -20.58
CA GLN A 322 2.96 4.01 -21.96
C GLN A 322 3.39 5.12 -22.91
N GLN A 323 3.72 6.32 -22.40
CA GLN A 323 4.20 7.48 -23.16
C GLN A 323 3.39 7.74 -24.44
N PRO A 324 2.07 7.98 -24.33
CA PRO A 324 1.23 8.24 -25.49
C PRO A 324 1.70 9.50 -26.22
N ASP A 325 1.44 9.52 -27.52
CA ASP A 325 1.75 10.64 -28.40
C ASP A 325 0.81 11.82 -28.17
N LEU A 326 -0.44 11.58 -27.75
CA LEU A 326 -1.43 12.59 -27.36
C LEU A 326 -2.30 12.10 -26.19
N ILE A 327 -2.74 13.02 -25.33
CA ILE A 327 -3.56 12.71 -24.15
C ILE A 327 -4.84 13.54 -24.19
N PHE A 328 -6.00 12.88 -24.23
CA PHE A 328 -7.28 13.46 -23.84
C PHE A 328 -7.49 13.28 -22.33
N LEU A 329 -7.73 14.38 -21.61
CA LEU A 329 -7.76 14.39 -20.15
C LEU A 329 -8.99 15.12 -19.65
N ASP A 330 -9.83 14.43 -18.90
CA ASP A 330 -10.95 15.06 -18.22
C ASP A 330 -10.49 16.01 -17.11
N LEU A 331 -11.20 17.11 -16.98
CA LEU A 331 -10.89 18.17 -16.03
C LEU A 331 -11.46 17.85 -14.64
N ILE A 332 -12.67 17.31 -14.60
CA ILE A 332 -13.44 17.07 -13.36
C ILE A 332 -13.60 15.55 -13.17
N MET A 333 -12.69 14.96 -12.40
CA MET A 333 -12.77 13.55 -12.01
C MET A 333 -12.81 13.41 -10.47
N PRO A 334 -13.41 12.35 -9.92
CA PRO A 334 -13.35 12.04 -8.50
C PRO A 334 -11.91 11.88 -8.02
N MET A 335 -11.61 12.40 -6.82
CA MET A 335 -10.31 12.28 -6.13
C MET A 335 -9.11 13.02 -6.75
N THR A 336 -9.13 13.35 -8.05
CA THR A 336 -8.02 14.02 -8.74
C THR A 336 -8.52 15.06 -9.74
N ASN A 337 -7.94 16.26 -9.72
CA ASN A 337 -8.24 17.31 -10.69
C ASN A 337 -7.37 17.16 -11.94
N GLY A 338 -7.95 17.19 -13.14
CA GLY A 338 -7.22 17.09 -14.42
C GLY A 338 -6.11 18.14 -14.57
N PHE A 339 -6.28 19.33 -13.98
CA PHE A 339 -5.22 20.35 -13.96
C PHE A 339 -3.96 19.91 -13.21
N GLU A 340 -4.10 19.15 -12.12
CA GLU A 340 -2.96 18.69 -11.34
C GLU A 340 -2.21 17.59 -12.09
N ILE A 341 -2.92 16.68 -12.78
CA ILE A 341 -2.31 15.70 -13.68
C ILE A 341 -1.54 16.41 -14.80
N CYS A 342 -2.16 17.39 -15.46
CA CYS A 342 -1.53 18.17 -16.53
C CYS A 342 -0.25 18.87 -16.04
N LYS A 343 -0.30 19.53 -14.87
CA LYS A 343 0.85 20.20 -14.27
C LYS A 343 1.99 19.23 -13.92
N GLN A 344 1.66 18.04 -13.40
CA GLN A 344 2.66 17.02 -13.08
C GLN A 344 3.32 16.44 -14.33
N LEU A 345 2.54 16.18 -15.39
CA LEU A 345 3.08 15.75 -16.68
C LEU A 345 4.01 16.81 -17.27
N ARG A 346 3.64 18.09 -17.25
CA ARG A 346 4.49 19.17 -17.79
C ARG A 346 5.81 19.38 -17.05
N ARG A 347 5.90 18.96 -15.77
CA ARG A 347 7.17 18.96 -15.01
C ARG A 347 8.13 17.85 -15.43
N MET A 348 7.67 16.88 -16.23
CA MET A 348 8.48 15.78 -16.72
C MET A 348 8.97 16.07 -18.13
N SER A 349 10.29 16.02 -18.34
CA SER A 349 10.93 16.29 -19.64
C SER A 349 10.34 15.47 -20.79
N ARG A 350 9.95 14.22 -20.52
CA ARG A 350 9.35 13.31 -21.50
C ARG A 350 7.93 13.71 -21.98
N PHE A 351 7.20 14.52 -21.21
CA PHE A 351 5.86 15.01 -21.57
C PHE A 351 5.83 16.52 -21.81
N ALA A 352 7.00 17.19 -21.84
CA ALA A 352 7.09 18.63 -22.02
C ALA A 352 6.36 19.09 -23.29
N ASN A 353 6.44 18.30 -24.36
CA ASN A 353 5.87 18.61 -25.67
C ASN A 353 4.69 17.69 -26.07
N THR A 354 4.30 16.73 -25.24
CA THR A 354 3.16 15.84 -25.55
C THR A 354 1.87 16.67 -25.51
N PRO A 355 1.07 16.71 -26.60
CA PRO A 355 -0.23 17.38 -26.58
C PRO A 355 -1.15 16.84 -25.49
N ILE A 356 -1.66 17.73 -24.63
CA ILE A 356 -2.66 17.41 -23.59
C ILE A 356 -3.90 18.24 -23.90
N VAL A 357 -4.99 17.55 -24.26
CA VAL A 357 -6.26 18.15 -24.67
C VAL A 357 -7.27 17.92 -23.56
N ILE A 358 -7.79 18.99 -22.99
CA ILE A 358 -8.71 18.90 -21.86
C ILE A 358 -10.13 18.64 -22.34
N LEU A 359 -10.80 17.64 -21.77
CA LEU A 359 -12.23 17.42 -21.96
C LEU A 359 -13.00 18.18 -20.89
N THR A 360 -13.96 19.01 -21.28
CA THR A 360 -14.73 19.84 -20.33
C THR A 360 -16.22 19.83 -20.64
N SER A 361 -17.05 19.84 -19.59
CA SER A 361 -18.51 20.02 -19.72
C SER A 361 -18.96 21.48 -19.61
N SER A 362 -18.02 22.42 -19.42
CA SER A 362 -18.26 23.86 -19.20
C SER A 362 -18.05 24.68 -20.48
N GLU A 363 -18.99 25.57 -20.78
CA GLU A 363 -18.94 26.51 -21.92
C GLU A 363 -18.17 27.80 -21.62
N GLY A 364 -17.61 27.94 -20.41
CA GLY A 364 -17.02 29.19 -19.94
C GLY A 364 -15.61 29.47 -20.48
N SER A 365 -15.38 30.70 -20.95
CA SER A 365 -14.04 31.22 -21.34
C SER A 365 -13.00 31.19 -20.23
N PHE A 366 -13.45 31.13 -18.96
CA PHE A 366 -12.60 31.08 -17.77
C PHE A 366 -11.79 29.78 -17.65
N ASP A 367 -12.36 28.64 -18.05
CA ASP A 367 -11.69 27.35 -17.97
C ASP A 367 -10.60 27.21 -19.05
N GLN A 368 -10.76 27.87 -20.19
CA GLN A 368 -9.79 27.85 -21.29
C GLN A 368 -8.51 28.63 -20.95
N ALA A 369 -8.65 29.84 -20.39
CA ALA A 369 -7.51 30.64 -19.94
C ALA A 369 -6.76 29.93 -18.81
N ARG A 370 -7.50 29.29 -17.90
CA ARG A 370 -6.94 28.50 -16.79
C ARG A 370 -6.23 27.25 -17.30
N ALA A 371 -6.82 26.51 -18.25
CA ALA A 371 -6.21 25.33 -18.84
C ALA A 371 -4.87 25.63 -19.53
N LYS A 372 -4.80 26.72 -20.31
CA LYS A 372 -3.54 27.20 -20.90
C LYS A 372 -2.50 27.54 -19.84
N ALA A 373 -2.90 28.19 -18.73
CA ALA A 373 -2.00 28.51 -17.62
C ALA A 373 -1.43 27.25 -16.91
N PHE A 374 -2.15 26.12 -16.94
CA PHE A 374 -1.69 24.84 -16.40
C PHE A 374 -0.99 23.93 -17.45
N GLY A 375 -0.75 24.47 -18.65
CA GLY A 375 0.03 23.82 -19.70
C GLY A 375 -0.77 22.88 -20.61
N ALA A 376 -2.10 22.95 -20.60
CA ALA A 376 -2.91 22.26 -21.61
C ALA A 376 -2.62 22.84 -23.01
N THR A 377 -2.64 21.96 -24.01
CA THR A 377 -2.44 22.31 -25.42
C THR A 377 -3.72 22.87 -26.02
N ASP A 378 -4.85 22.19 -25.77
CA ASP A 378 -6.16 22.58 -26.28
C ASP A 378 -7.30 22.02 -25.41
N PHE A 379 -8.55 22.22 -25.82
CA PHE A 379 -9.73 21.70 -25.13
C PHE A 379 -10.83 21.26 -26.10
N ILE A 380 -11.63 20.27 -25.67
CA ILE A 380 -12.82 19.80 -26.37
C ILE A 380 -14.00 19.81 -25.40
N GLN A 381 -15.11 20.37 -25.83
CA GLN A 381 -16.35 20.34 -25.06
C GLN A 381 -17.02 18.97 -25.15
N LYS A 382 -17.48 18.46 -24.00
CA LYS A 382 -18.31 17.26 -23.90
C LYS A 382 -19.77 17.62 -24.26
N PRO A 383 -20.51 16.75 -24.97
CA PRO A 383 -20.13 15.41 -25.41
C PRO A 383 -19.13 15.42 -26.57
N VAL A 384 -18.16 14.51 -26.51
CA VAL A 384 -17.07 14.42 -27.50
C VAL A 384 -17.62 14.07 -28.89
N ASN A 385 -17.41 14.96 -29.86
CA ASN A 385 -17.77 14.73 -31.26
C ASN A 385 -16.57 14.15 -32.04
N LYS A 386 -16.84 13.15 -32.89
CA LYS A 386 -15.85 12.52 -33.78
C LYS A 386 -15.00 13.52 -34.56
N ASP A 387 -15.61 14.53 -35.18
CA ASP A 387 -14.89 15.50 -36.01
C ASP A 387 -13.95 16.39 -35.18
N ALA A 388 -14.38 16.78 -33.98
CA ALA A 388 -13.55 17.56 -33.05
C ALA A 388 -12.34 16.76 -32.57
N VAL A 389 -12.54 15.49 -32.20
CA VAL A 389 -11.47 14.59 -31.75
C VAL A 389 -10.46 14.35 -32.86
N LEU A 390 -10.91 13.99 -34.07
CA LEU A 390 -10.02 13.74 -35.21
C LEU A 390 -9.36 15.03 -35.74
N GLY A 391 -10.03 16.18 -35.64
CA GLY A 391 -9.44 17.49 -35.94
C GLY A 391 -8.27 17.78 -35.01
N CYS A 392 -8.48 17.65 -33.70
CA CYS A 392 -7.46 17.87 -32.68
C CYS A 392 -6.25 16.94 -32.85
N ILE A 393 -6.50 15.66 -33.13
CA ILE A 393 -5.43 14.69 -33.40
C ILE A 393 -4.60 15.12 -34.62
N ARG A 394 -5.25 15.49 -35.74
CA ARG A 394 -4.56 15.93 -36.96
C ARG A 394 -3.75 17.21 -36.77
N GLU A 395 -4.23 18.12 -35.94
CA GLU A 395 -3.56 19.40 -35.69
C GLU A 395 -2.30 19.24 -34.84
N TYR A 396 -2.36 18.41 -33.78
CA TYR A 396 -1.27 18.32 -32.81
C TYR A 396 -0.34 17.13 -33.00
N LEU A 397 -0.78 16.10 -33.70
CA LEU A 397 0.09 15.03 -34.17
C LEU A 397 0.37 15.30 -35.64
N ARG A 398 1.62 15.63 -35.97
CA ARG A 398 2.08 15.67 -37.36
C ARG A 398 2.10 14.25 -37.91
N VAL A 399 0.93 13.71 -38.23
CA VAL A 399 0.77 12.46 -38.94
C VAL A 399 1.08 12.75 -40.41
N PRO A 400 2.10 12.13 -41.02
CA PRO A 400 2.26 12.19 -42.46
C PRO A 400 1.00 11.62 -43.15
N SER A 401 0.29 12.51 -43.86
CA SER A 401 -0.76 12.22 -44.85
C SER A 401 -1.96 11.35 -44.41
N LEU A 402 -3.01 12.01 -43.91
CA LEU A 402 -4.41 11.53 -43.96
C LEU A 402 -5.14 11.97 -45.26
N LEU A 403 -4.39 12.35 -46.30
CA LEU A 403 -4.91 12.94 -47.55
C LEU A 403 -5.03 11.96 -48.74
N SER A 404 -4.95 10.64 -48.56
CA SER A 404 -5.04 9.69 -49.69
C SER A 404 -6.26 8.77 -49.71
N MET A 405 -7.33 9.06 -48.94
CA MET A 405 -8.57 8.26 -48.94
C MET A 405 -9.79 9.09 -49.37
N ALA A 406 -9.59 9.99 -50.34
CA ALA A 406 -10.66 10.52 -51.18
C ALA A 406 -10.13 10.56 -52.62
N GLY A 407 -10.38 9.46 -53.34
CA GLY A 407 -10.09 9.24 -54.75
C GLY A 407 -10.90 8.06 -55.22
#